data_AF-A0A843RY74-F1
#
_entry.id   AF-A0A843RY74-F1
#
_cell.length_a   1.000
_cell.length_b   1.000
_cell.length_c   1.000
_cell.angle_alpha   90.00
_cell.angle_beta   90.00
_cell.angle_gamma   90.00
#
_symmetry.space_group_name_H-M   'P 1'
#
loop_
_entity.id
_entity.type
_entity.pdbx_description
1 polymer ?
#
loop_
_entity_poly.entity_id
_entity_poly.type
_entity_poly.pdbx_seq_one_letter_code
_entity_poly.pdbx_strand_id
1 'polypeptide(L)'
;MAVDKVLWAQEEVLIGTLLIVEETGAQWAQDELARMHRYVTETYPLRARGRPSPVWMYAGDRAMTMASFDRMPPRLENYHHPRHLMLNLLVFDRILERR
;
A
#
# COMPACT_ATOMS: atom_id res chain seq x y z
N MET A 1 -11.81 1.11 20.65
CA MET A 1 -10.54 0.84 19.93
C MET A 1 -10.67 1.44 18.54
N ALA A 2 -9.71 2.24 18.10
CA ALA A 2 -9.74 2.81 16.75
C ALA A 2 -9.56 1.67 15.73
N VAL A 3 -10.48 1.56 14.78
CA VAL A 3 -10.49 0.58 13.68
C VAL A 3 -10.10 1.24 12.36
N ASP A 4 -9.42 2.37 12.46
CA ASP A 4 -8.94 3.17 11.34
C ASP A 4 -7.87 2.40 10.57
N LYS A 5 -7.81 2.66 9.27
CA LYS A 5 -6.81 2.06 8.40
C LYS A 5 -5.87 3.14 7.92
N VAL A 6 -4.58 2.86 8.08
CA VAL A 6 -3.49 3.75 7.70
C VAL A 6 -2.75 3.13 6.53
N LEU A 7 -2.41 3.96 5.54
CA LEU A 7 -1.78 3.50 4.29
C LEU A 7 -0.42 2.84 4.58
N TRP A 8 0.40 3.44 5.44
CA TRP A 8 1.74 2.91 5.76
C TRP A 8 1.70 1.44 6.22
N ALA A 9 0.71 1.05 7.02
CA ALA A 9 0.61 -0.33 7.50
C ALA A 9 0.31 -1.32 6.36
N GLN A 10 -0.42 -0.88 5.33
CA GLN A 10 -0.68 -1.70 4.14
C GLN A 10 0.57 -1.81 3.27
N GLU A 11 1.35 -0.73 3.19
CA GLU A 11 2.61 -0.69 2.45
C GLU A 11 3.67 -1.60 3.08
N GLU A 12 3.72 -1.71 4.41
CA GLU A 12 4.58 -2.70 5.08
C GLU A 12 4.17 -4.15 4.75
N VAL A 13 2.87 -4.43 4.55
CA VAL A 13 2.42 -5.75 4.09
C VAL A 13 2.93 -6.02 2.68
N LEU A 14 2.90 -5.02 1.78
CA LEU A 14 3.44 -5.16 0.42
C LEU A 14 4.95 -5.44 0.42
N ILE A 15 5.70 -4.77 1.27
CA ILE A 15 7.15 -5.02 1.42
C ILE A 15 7.38 -6.41 1.99
N GLY A 16 6.76 -6.74 3.12
CA GLY A 16 7.00 -7.99 3.83
C GLY A 16 6.59 -9.21 3.01
N THR A 17 5.44 -9.18 2.34
CA THR A 17 4.99 -10.29 1.50
C THR A 17 5.91 -10.50 0.30
N LEU A 18 6.37 -9.43 -0.34
CA LEU A 18 7.29 -9.56 -1.48
C LEU A 18 8.66 -10.09 -1.06
N LEU A 19 9.18 -9.71 0.11
CA LEU A 19 10.41 -10.29 0.68
C LEU A 19 10.24 -11.79 0.96
N ILE A 20 9.09 -12.22 1.48
CA ILE A 20 8.82 -13.65 1.70
C ILE A 20 8.74 -14.39 0.37
N VAL A 21 8.13 -13.79 -0.65
CA VAL A 21 8.09 -14.36 -2.01
C VAL A 21 9.51 -14.51 -2.57
N GLU A 22 10.38 -13.52 -2.41
CA GLU A 22 11.78 -13.59 -2.84
C GLU A 22 12.53 -14.76 -2.20
N GLU A 23 12.38 -14.92 -0.89
CA GLU A 23 13.15 -15.92 -0.13
C GLU A 23 12.60 -17.34 -0.25
N THR A 24 11.27 -17.49 -0.41
CA THR A 24 10.61 -18.79 -0.26
C THR A 24 9.75 -19.21 -1.44
N GLY A 25 9.34 -18.27 -2.31
CA GLY A 25 8.35 -18.52 -3.36
C GLY A 25 6.95 -18.91 -2.84
N ALA A 26 6.67 -18.78 -1.54
CA ALA A 26 5.45 -19.31 -0.93
C ALA A 26 4.17 -18.73 -1.55
N GLN A 27 3.24 -19.61 -1.94
CA GLN A 27 2.00 -19.22 -2.64
C GLN A 27 1.14 -18.26 -1.82
N TRP A 28 0.98 -18.51 -0.51
CA TRP A 28 0.17 -17.65 0.36
C TRP A 28 0.70 -16.20 0.40
N ALA A 29 2.01 -16.01 0.28
CA ALA A 29 2.62 -14.69 0.28
C ALA A 29 2.36 -13.97 -1.06
N GLN A 30 2.37 -14.70 -2.17
CA GLN A 30 1.96 -14.17 -3.48
C GLN A 30 0.49 -13.75 -3.48
N ASP A 31 -0.38 -14.59 -2.91
CA ASP A 31 -1.82 -14.32 -2.80
C ASP A 31 -2.07 -13.09 -1.93
N GLU A 32 -1.37 -12.96 -0.80
CA GLU A 32 -1.48 -11.82 0.10
C GLU A 32 -0.95 -10.53 -0.54
N LEU A 33 0.20 -10.60 -1.24
CA LEU A 33 0.74 -9.49 -2.01
C LEU A 33 -0.28 -8.99 -3.04
N ALA A 34 -0.87 -9.90 -3.82
CA ALA A 34 -1.86 -9.57 -4.84
C ALA A 34 -3.14 -8.99 -4.23
N ARG A 35 -3.62 -9.55 -3.11
CA ARG A 35 -4.78 -9.06 -2.37
C ARG A 35 -4.55 -7.64 -1.85
N MET A 36 -3.42 -7.42 -1.18
CA MET A 36 -3.09 -6.13 -0.60
C MET A 36 -2.83 -5.07 -1.67
N HIS A 37 -2.13 -5.43 -2.76
CA HIS A 37 -1.85 -4.50 -3.87
C HIS A 37 -3.15 -4.00 -4.50
N ARG A 38 -4.11 -4.91 -4.73
CA ARG A 38 -5.45 -4.55 -5.21
C ARG A 38 -6.17 -3.63 -4.22
N TYR A 39 -6.19 -4.00 -2.95
CA TYR A 39 -6.83 -3.19 -1.91
C TYR A 39 -6.27 -1.77 -1.88
N VAL A 40 -4.95 -1.64 -1.89
CA VAL A 40 -4.23 -0.36 -1.82
C VAL A 40 -4.51 0.50 -3.05
N THR A 41 -4.39 -0.06 -4.26
CA THR A 41 -4.59 0.65 -5.54
C THR A 41 -6.05 1.03 -5.82
N GLU A 42 -7.03 0.27 -5.32
CA GLU A 42 -8.45 0.60 -5.48
C GLU A 42 -8.95 1.58 -4.40
N THR A 43 -8.37 1.54 -3.20
CA THR A 43 -8.94 2.24 -2.04
C THR A 43 -8.35 3.63 -1.78
N TYR A 44 -7.04 3.80 -1.94
CA TYR A 44 -6.32 4.98 -1.44
C TYR A 44 -6.08 6.11 -2.46
N PRO A 45 -5.95 5.88 -3.78
CA PRO A 45 -5.73 6.98 -4.72
C PRO A 45 -6.87 8.00 -4.70
N LEU A 46 -6.54 9.29 -4.56
CA LEU A 46 -7.55 10.35 -4.58
C LEU A 46 -8.22 10.49 -5.95
N ARG A 47 -7.50 10.20 -7.05
CA ARG A 47 -8.05 10.16 -8.41
C ARG A 47 -9.18 9.15 -8.56
N ALA A 48 -9.03 7.95 -7.98
CA ALA A 48 -10.07 6.92 -8.02
C ALA A 48 -11.36 7.35 -7.29
N ARG A 49 -11.28 8.41 -6.47
CA ARG A 49 -12.39 8.97 -5.69
C ARG A 49 -12.84 10.34 -6.18
N GLY A 50 -12.53 10.68 -7.44
CA GLY A 50 -13.02 11.90 -8.10
C GLY A 50 -12.28 13.18 -7.72
N ARG A 51 -11.15 13.11 -7.01
CA ARG A 51 -10.33 14.28 -6.66
C ARG A 51 -9.18 14.42 -7.68
N PRO A 52 -8.91 15.62 -8.23
CA PRO A 52 -7.90 15.81 -9.29
C PRO A 52 -6.45 15.82 -8.78
N SER A 53 -6.17 15.17 -7.65
CA SER A 53 -4.85 15.15 -7.02
C SER A 53 -4.12 13.84 -7.31
N PRO A 54 -2.84 13.84 -7.70
CA PRO A 54 -2.06 12.61 -7.90
C PRO A 54 -1.66 11.91 -6.59
N VAL A 55 -1.92 12.54 -5.44
CA VAL A 55 -1.56 11.98 -4.13
C VAL A 55 -2.61 11.01 -3.62
N TRP A 56 -2.26 10.24 -2.60
CA TRP A 56 -3.09 9.19 -2.03
C TRP A 56 -3.63 9.63 -0.67
N MET A 57 -4.76 9.06 -0.25
CA MET A 57 -5.20 9.14 1.15
C MET A 57 -4.11 8.50 2.03
N TYR A 58 -3.82 9.07 3.19
CA TYR A 58 -2.83 8.48 4.12
C TYR A 58 -3.49 7.64 5.23
N ALA A 59 -4.79 7.84 5.47
CA ALA A 59 -5.59 7.09 6.43
C ALA A 59 -7.09 7.26 6.15
N GLY A 60 -7.92 6.50 6.83
CA GLY A 60 -9.38 6.61 6.82
C GLY A 60 -10.00 5.77 7.92
N ASP A 61 -11.31 5.93 8.12
CA ASP A 61 -12.09 5.02 8.95
C ASP A 61 -12.04 3.57 8.41
N ARG A 62 -12.63 2.62 9.13
CA ARG A 62 -12.70 1.20 8.72
C ARG A 62 -13.21 1.01 7.28
N ALA A 63 -14.15 1.85 6.85
CA ALA A 63 -14.79 1.81 5.53
C ALA A 63 -14.04 2.67 4.49
N MET A 64 -12.98 3.37 4.88
CA MET A 64 -12.22 4.31 4.06
C MET A 64 -13.14 5.35 3.39
N THR A 65 -14.04 5.98 4.15
CA THR A 65 -14.93 7.02 3.60
C THR A 65 -14.17 8.32 3.34
N MET A 66 -14.54 9.06 2.27
CA MET A 66 -13.94 10.38 1.99
C MET A 66 -14.22 11.38 3.12
N ALA A 67 -15.42 11.32 3.71
CA ALA A 67 -15.80 12.17 4.83
C ALA A 67 -14.98 11.91 6.11
N SER A 68 -14.43 10.70 6.29
CA SER A 68 -13.48 10.44 7.37
C SER A 68 -12.14 11.10 7.07
N PHE A 69 -11.62 10.94 5.86
CA PHE A 69 -10.34 11.49 5.42
C PHE A 69 -10.32 13.02 5.43
N ASP A 70 -11.37 13.68 4.92
CA ASP A 70 -11.47 15.14 4.89
C ASP A 70 -11.47 15.76 6.31
N ARG A 71 -11.81 14.98 7.35
CA ARG A 71 -11.75 15.40 8.76
C ARG A 71 -10.39 15.16 9.42
N MET A 72 -9.50 14.43 8.77
CA MET A 72 -8.19 14.15 9.34
C MET A 72 -7.21 15.32 9.10
N PRO A 73 -6.18 15.49 9.94
CA PRO A 73 -5.22 16.58 9.80
C PRO A 73 -4.49 16.55 8.45
N PRO A 74 -4.32 17.66 7.73
CA PRO A 74 -3.66 17.65 6.43
C PRO A 74 -2.24 17.09 6.55
N ARG A 75 -2.01 15.94 5.91
CA ARG A 75 -0.71 15.27 5.82
C ARG A 75 -0.53 14.77 4.40
N LEU A 76 0.63 15.05 3.84
CA LEU A 76 1.11 14.38 2.64
C LEU A 76 2.07 13.29 3.05
N GLU A 77 1.81 12.06 2.66
CA GLU A 77 2.74 10.98 2.94
C GLU A 77 3.89 10.99 1.93
N ASN A 78 5.11 11.17 2.43
CA ASN A 78 6.31 11.33 1.62
C ASN A 78 7.43 10.36 2.01
N TYR A 79 7.19 9.45 2.95
CA TYR A 79 8.19 8.50 3.41
C TYR A 79 7.80 7.06 3.10
N HIS A 80 6.73 6.53 3.70
CA HIS A 80 6.33 5.13 3.53
C HIS A 80 5.92 4.83 2.08
N HIS A 81 5.16 5.73 1.45
CA HIS A 81 4.68 5.51 0.09
C HIS A 81 5.83 5.44 -0.94
N PRO A 82 6.77 6.41 -1.03
CA PRO A 82 7.92 6.24 -1.91
C PRO A 82 8.81 5.06 -1.53
N ARG A 83 9.03 4.82 -0.23
CA ARG A 83 9.91 3.74 0.26
C ARG A 83 9.42 2.37 -0.17
N HIS A 84 8.13 2.06 -0.03
CA HIS A 84 7.63 0.73 -0.39
C HIS A 84 7.77 0.45 -1.89
N LEU A 85 7.54 1.46 -2.74
CA LEU A 85 7.75 1.33 -4.19
C LEU A 85 9.22 1.04 -4.49
N MET A 86 10.14 1.80 -3.91
CA MET A 86 11.58 1.62 -4.12
C MET A 86 12.05 0.24 -3.64
N LEU A 87 11.66 -0.17 -2.43
CA LEU A 87 12.04 -1.47 -1.89
C LEU A 87 11.47 -2.61 -2.73
N ASN A 88 10.21 -2.51 -3.15
CA ASN A 88 9.58 -3.55 -3.95
C ASN A 88 10.21 -3.66 -5.34
N LEU A 89 10.58 -2.54 -5.98
CA LEU A 89 11.32 -2.55 -7.25
C LEU A 89 12.65 -3.29 -7.09
N LEU A 90 13.43 -2.98 -6.05
CA LEU A 90 14.70 -3.66 -5.79
C LEU A 90 14.52 -5.17 -5.55
N VAL A 91 13.44 -5.58 -4.90
CA VAL A 91 13.14 -7.02 -4.72
C VAL A 91 12.76 -7.66 -6.06
N PHE A 92 11.93 -7.01 -6.86
CA PHE A 92 11.57 -7.52 -8.19
C PHE A 92 12.80 -7.69 -9.09
N ASP A 93 13.71 -6.71 -9.10
CA ASP A 93 14.95 -6.81 -9.86
C ASP A 93 15.74 -8.06 -9.47
N ARG A 94 15.93 -8.31 -8.16
CA ARG A 94 16.61 -9.52 -7.68
C ARG A 94 15.89 -10.82 -8.03
N ILE A 95 14.55 -10.83 -7.96
CA ILE A 95 13.76 -12.01 -8.37
C ILE A 95 13.94 -12.30 -9.87
N LEU A 96 13.95 -11.25 -10.70
CA LEU A 96 14.09 -11.36 -12.15
C LEU A 96 15.51 -11.78 -12.56
N GLU A 97 16.55 -11.31 -11.86
CA GLU A 97 17.95 -11.70 -12.11
C GLU A 97 18.26 -13.15 -11.72
N ARG A 98 17.49 -13.76 -10.81
CA ARG A 98 17.65 -15.17 -10.40
C ARG A 98 16.99 -16.17 -11.36
N ARG A 99 16.20 -15.69 -12.34
CA ARG A 99 15.53 -16.51 -13.35
C ARG A 99 16.36 -16.62 -14.61
#